data_AF-A0A7V3NQI8-F1
#
_entry.id   AF-A0A7V3NQI8-F1
#
_cell.length_a   1.000
_cell.length_b   1.000
_cell.length_c   1.000
_cell.angle_alpha   90.00
_cell.angle_beta   90.00
_cell.angle_gamma   90.00
#
_symmetry.space_group_name_H-M   'P 1'
#
loop_
_entity.id
_entity.type
_entity.pdbx_description
1 polymer ?
#
loop_
_entity_poly.entity_id
_entity_poly.type
_entity_poly.pdbx_seq_one_letter_code
_entity_poly.pdbx_strand_id
1 'polypeptide(L)'
;MEEFLYCQPCDLRSASCSACCGMYNWKNCSREMVREVLEFQTEQFLRSHRTEADLFMLKKEISAKRPEILFPVIYNCEFMGFIDRDRKKVGCLLHPSLNNGKNLRWISHHGKETCDESRCTAYFYLRDAEALLVAETVDDWYLYGLCVTDLDLVKEFFNITSVMLSDNVNAEKVRSRENLKEIFQQYLLLKERWKFSRNGNRFGKYVFKQQNYLIHRIDYASLSANPSRFDKIFNSLGSEFKNKSELIEAEELLEQIFQRFAENF
;
A
#
# COMPACT_ATOMS: atom_id res chain seq x y z
N MET A 1 -6.00 -23.64 -11.88
CA MET A 1 -5.15 -22.63 -11.22
C MET A 1 -6.04 -21.86 -10.29
N GLU A 2 -5.71 -21.79 -9.00
CA GLU A 2 -6.42 -20.89 -8.07
C GLU A 2 -6.29 -19.45 -8.56
N GLU A 3 -7.36 -18.66 -8.42
CA GLU A 3 -7.37 -17.24 -8.76
C GLU A 3 -6.35 -16.50 -7.86
N PHE A 4 -5.39 -15.79 -8.46
CA PHE A 4 -4.40 -15.03 -7.70
C PHE A 4 -5.06 -13.79 -7.08
N LEU A 5 -5.32 -13.84 -5.77
CA LEU A 5 -5.95 -12.75 -5.04
C LEU A 5 -4.91 -11.76 -4.52
N TYR A 6 -4.84 -10.56 -5.12
CA TYR A 6 -3.85 -9.54 -4.78
C TYR A 6 -3.98 -9.07 -3.32
N CYS A 7 -5.17 -9.09 -2.72
CA CYS A 7 -5.32 -8.66 -1.33
C CYS A 7 -4.69 -9.65 -0.34
N GLN A 8 -4.71 -10.94 -0.65
CA GLN A 8 -4.18 -12.00 0.20
C GLN A 8 -3.66 -13.13 -0.71
N PRO A 9 -2.51 -12.92 -1.37
CA PRO A 9 -1.97 -13.90 -2.29
C PRO A 9 -1.75 -15.24 -1.58
N CYS A 10 -2.26 -16.32 -2.18
CA CYS A 10 -2.11 -17.66 -1.65
C CYS A 10 -0.63 -18.00 -1.42
N ASP A 11 -0.35 -18.81 -0.40
CA ASP A 11 0.98 -19.33 -0.04
C ASP A 11 2.06 -18.32 0.37
N LEU A 12 1.80 -17.02 0.27
CA LEU A 12 2.71 -15.98 0.78
C LEU A 12 2.30 -15.56 2.19
N ARG A 13 3.18 -15.80 3.17
CA ARG A 13 2.89 -15.51 4.59
C ARG A 13 2.95 -14.04 4.94
N SER A 14 3.82 -13.28 4.29
CA SER A 14 4.07 -11.86 4.55
C SER A 14 3.14 -10.92 3.78
N ALA A 15 2.66 -11.32 2.60
CA ALA A 15 1.87 -10.47 1.73
C ALA A 15 0.37 -10.55 2.06
N SER A 16 -0.17 -9.45 2.57
CA SER A 16 -1.61 -9.23 2.71
C SER A 16 -1.90 -7.73 2.81
N CYS A 17 -3.03 -7.29 2.27
CA CYS A 17 -3.37 -5.89 2.13
C CYS A 17 -4.81 -5.63 2.56
N SER A 18 -5.01 -4.56 3.34
CA SER A 18 -6.32 -4.05 3.73
C SER A 18 -6.50 -2.57 3.35
N ALA A 19 -5.82 -2.09 2.31
CA ALA A 19 -5.84 -0.67 1.91
C ALA A 19 -7.26 -0.16 1.61
N CYS A 20 -8.09 -0.95 0.93
CA CYS A 20 -9.50 -0.61 0.65
C CYS A 20 -10.36 -0.50 1.91
N CYS A 21 -9.92 -1.08 3.03
CA CYS A 21 -10.56 -0.95 4.34
C CYS A 21 -10.09 0.28 5.12
N GLY A 22 -9.30 1.16 4.51
CA GLY A 22 -8.80 2.39 5.12
C GLY A 22 -7.53 2.21 5.94
N MET A 23 -6.74 1.14 5.71
CA MET A 23 -5.54 0.82 6.51
C MET A 23 -4.56 1.98 6.65
N TYR A 24 -4.41 2.79 5.60
CA TYR A 24 -3.47 3.92 5.57
C TYR A 24 -4.14 5.28 5.72
N ASN A 25 -5.47 5.34 5.92
CA ASN A 25 -6.25 6.58 5.91
C ASN A 25 -6.24 7.27 7.28
N TRP A 26 -5.05 7.64 7.77
CA TRP A 26 -4.82 8.28 9.05
C TRP A 26 -3.91 9.49 8.87
N LYS A 27 -4.13 10.57 9.63
CA LYS A 27 -3.20 11.71 9.62
C LYS A 27 -1.87 11.29 10.20
N ASN A 28 -0.77 11.72 9.59
CA ASN A 28 0.59 11.35 9.98
C ASN A 28 0.78 9.82 10.07
N CYS A 29 0.16 9.08 9.15
CA CYS A 29 0.20 7.63 9.08
C CYS A 29 1.66 7.11 9.10
N SER A 30 1.95 6.22 10.05
CA SER A 30 3.22 5.47 10.11
C SER A 30 2.94 3.97 10.26
N ARG A 31 3.97 3.14 10.07
CA ARG A 31 3.89 1.70 10.29
C ARG A 31 3.43 1.36 11.69
N GLU A 32 4.02 2.02 12.69
CA GLU A 32 3.74 1.81 14.11
C GLU A 32 2.29 2.15 14.42
N MET A 33 1.82 3.32 13.96
CA MET A 33 0.43 3.74 14.14
C MET A 33 -0.54 2.73 13.51
N VAL A 34 -0.29 2.30 12.27
CA VAL A 34 -1.18 1.33 11.59
C VAL A 34 -1.15 -0.02 12.32
N ARG A 35 0.02 -0.45 12.79
CA ARG A 35 0.14 -1.67 13.61
C ARG A 35 -0.68 -1.54 14.89
N GLU A 36 -0.55 -0.47 15.66
CA GLU A 36 -1.31 -0.25 16.90
C GLU A 36 -2.82 -0.29 16.66
N VAL A 37 -3.29 0.34 15.57
CA VAL A 37 -4.71 0.31 15.17
C VAL A 37 -5.17 -1.12 14.88
N LEU A 38 -4.40 -1.87 14.10
CA LEU A 38 -4.72 -3.26 13.76
C LEU A 38 -4.70 -4.16 15.00
N GLU A 39 -3.70 -4.01 15.88
CA GLU A 39 -3.59 -4.78 17.13
C GLU A 39 -4.76 -4.50 18.04
N PHE A 40 -5.08 -3.23 18.27
CA PHE A 40 -6.22 -2.81 19.06
C PHE A 40 -7.52 -3.43 18.53
N GLN A 41 -7.82 -3.25 17.24
CA GLN A 41 -9.03 -3.80 16.60
C GLN A 41 -9.10 -5.33 16.70
N THR A 42 -7.97 -6.01 16.49
CA THR A 42 -7.87 -7.47 16.60
C THR A 42 -8.17 -7.93 18.03
N GLU A 43 -7.55 -7.31 19.02
CA GLU A 43 -7.71 -7.70 20.42
C GLU A 43 -9.13 -7.44 20.93
N GLN A 44 -9.71 -6.30 20.57
CA GLN A 44 -11.10 -5.99 20.89
C GLN A 44 -12.05 -7.05 20.31
N PHE A 45 -11.86 -7.43 19.04
CA PHE A 45 -12.66 -8.47 18.40
C PHE A 45 -12.46 -9.86 19.02
N LEU A 46 -11.22 -10.24 19.34
CA LEU A 46 -10.92 -11.55 19.94
C LEU A 46 -11.51 -11.72 21.35
N ARG A 47 -11.63 -10.64 22.12
CA ARG A 47 -12.27 -10.63 23.45
C ARG A 47 -13.80 -10.61 23.40
N SER A 48 -14.38 -10.33 22.24
CA SER A 48 -15.82 -10.24 22.05
C SER A 48 -16.50 -11.62 22.04
N HIS A 49 -17.76 -11.67 22.43
CA HIS A 49 -18.65 -12.83 22.28
C HIS A 49 -19.21 -12.98 20.86
N ARG A 50 -18.99 -11.99 19.96
CA ARG A 50 -19.40 -11.99 18.55
C ARG A 50 -20.90 -12.22 18.36
N THR A 51 -21.69 -11.81 19.35
CA THR A 51 -23.14 -11.68 19.22
C THR A 51 -23.47 -10.39 18.48
N GLU A 52 -24.68 -10.26 17.94
CA GLU A 52 -25.08 -9.05 17.22
C GLU A 52 -24.95 -7.78 18.09
N ALA A 53 -25.52 -7.80 19.30
CA ALA A 53 -25.45 -6.68 20.23
C ALA A 53 -24.00 -6.30 20.59
N ASP A 54 -23.16 -7.32 20.82
CA ASP A 54 -21.75 -7.15 21.14
C ASP A 54 -20.95 -6.54 19.97
N LEU A 55 -21.20 -6.98 18.74
CA LEU A 55 -20.55 -6.42 17.55
C LEU A 55 -20.95 -4.96 17.29
N PHE A 56 -22.21 -4.58 17.54
CA PHE A 56 -22.62 -3.16 17.46
C PHE A 56 -21.91 -2.29 18.51
N MET A 57 -21.82 -2.78 19.75
CA MET A 57 -21.09 -2.09 20.81
C MET A 57 -19.61 -1.95 20.46
N LEU A 58 -18.99 -3.04 20.02
CA LEU A 58 -17.59 -3.09 19.62
C LEU A 58 -17.27 -2.10 18.49
N LYS A 59 -18.13 -2.06 17.46
CA LYS A 59 -18.01 -1.10 16.34
C LYS A 59 -17.96 0.33 16.87
N LYS A 60 -18.85 0.69 17.78
CA LYS A 60 -18.91 2.03 18.36
C LYS A 60 -17.66 2.35 19.19
N GLU A 61 -17.21 1.41 20.02
CA GLU A 61 -16.03 1.57 20.86
C GLU A 61 -14.74 1.71 20.05
N ILE A 62 -14.57 0.89 19.02
CA ILE A 62 -13.43 0.97 18.11
C ILE A 62 -13.42 2.33 17.40
N SER A 63 -14.55 2.74 16.84
CA SER A 63 -14.69 4.03 16.16
C SER A 63 -14.39 5.23 17.06
N ALA A 64 -14.70 5.16 18.36
CA ALA A 64 -14.41 6.23 19.31
C ALA A 64 -12.94 6.35 19.72
N LYS A 65 -12.13 5.28 19.57
CA LYS A 65 -10.73 5.22 20.05
C LYS A 65 -9.69 5.32 18.94
N ARG A 66 -10.11 5.57 17.70
CA ARG A 66 -9.22 5.59 16.54
C ARG A 66 -8.47 6.91 16.38
N PRO A 67 -7.33 6.89 15.67
CA PRO A 67 -6.63 8.11 15.27
C PRO A 67 -7.51 8.99 14.37
N GLU A 68 -7.07 10.22 14.16
CA GLU A 68 -7.73 11.14 13.26
C GLU A 68 -7.63 10.65 11.80
N ILE A 69 -8.78 10.61 11.12
CA ILE A 69 -8.89 10.18 9.73
C ILE A 69 -8.30 11.24 8.80
N LEU A 70 -7.53 10.82 7.81
CA LEU A 70 -6.93 11.73 6.82
C LEU A 70 -7.95 12.23 5.79
N PHE A 71 -8.69 11.31 5.18
CA PHE A 71 -9.72 11.57 4.18
C PHE A 71 -11.09 11.15 4.71
N PRO A 72 -11.95 12.08 5.15
CA PRO A 72 -13.23 11.74 5.80
C PRO A 72 -14.21 10.94 4.94
N VAL A 73 -14.08 11.00 3.61
CA VAL A 73 -14.97 10.28 2.69
C VAL A 73 -14.44 8.89 2.30
N ILE A 74 -13.21 8.54 2.70
CA ILE A 74 -12.75 7.15 2.70
C ILE A 74 -13.13 6.54 4.05
N TYR A 75 -13.89 5.44 3.99
CA TYR A 75 -14.29 4.71 5.19
C TYR A 75 -13.14 3.85 5.75
N ASN A 76 -12.99 3.87 7.07
CA ASN A 76 -12.03 3.04 7.80
C ASN A 76 -12.81 1.94 8.52
N CYS A 77 -12.65 0.67 8.11
CA CYS A 77 -13.44 -0.44 8.63
C CYS A 77 -13.03 -0.85 10.04
N GLU A 78 -13.95 -0.84 11.02
CA GLU A 78 -13.73 -1.21 12.44
C GLU A 78 -13.23 -2.65 12.64
N PHE A 79 -13.42 -3.50 11.64
CA PHE A 79 -13.12 -4.93 11.74
C PHE A 79 -12.00 -5.39 10.80
N MET A 80 -11.16 -4.45 10.36
CA MET A 80 -9.85 -4.75 9.78
C MET A 80 -8.85 -5.06 10.89
N GLY A 81 -8.11 -6.15 10.80
CA GLY A 81 -7.14 -6.54 11.83
C GLY A 81 -6.19 -7.63 11.36
N PHE A 82 -5.41 -8.17 12.29
CA PHE A 82 -4.58 -9.35 12.07
C PHE A 82 -5.44 -10.61 12.04
N ILE A 83 -5.23 -11.44 11.02
CA ILE A 83 -6.05 -12.63 10.74
C ILE A 83 -5.30 -13.93 11.01
N ASP A 84 -4.07 -13.84 11.48
CA ASP A 84 -3.21 -14.95 11.88
C ASP A 84 -2.65 -14.72 13.30
N ARG A 85 -2.18 -15.80 13.92
CA ARG A 85 -1.67 -15.75 15.31
C ARG A 85 -0.34 -14.98 15.40
N ASP A 86 0.48 -15.03 14.36
CA ASP A 86 1.81 -14.41 14.35
C ASP A 86 1.76 -12.92 14.00
N ARG A 87 0.56 -12.35 13.77
CA ARG A 87 0.33 -10.96 13.35
C ARG A 87 1.12 -10.59 12.08
N LYS A 88 1.19 -11.53 11.12
CA LYS A 88 1.88 -11.34 9.83
C LYS A 88 0.93 -11.09 8.67
N LYS A 89 -0.37 -11.39 8.85
CA LYS A 89 -1.41 -11.19 7.85
C LYS A 89 -2.51 -10.27 8.36
N VAL A 90 -2.93 -9.35 7.50
CA VAL A 90 -4.06 -8.45 7.74
C VAL A 90 -5.26 -8.83 6.88
N GLY A 91 -6.46 -8.53 7.37
CA GLY A 91 -7.69 -8.78 6.65
C GLY A 91 -8.94 -8.48 7.46
N CYS A 92 -10.07 -9.05 7.01
CA CYS A 92 -11.36 -8.84 7.64
C CYS A 92 -11.61 -9.85 8.77
N LEU A 93 -11.72 -9.36 10.01
CA LEU A 93 -12.02 -10.16 11.20
C LEU A 93 -13.43 -10.78 11.17
N LEU A 94 -14.35 -10.19 10.40
CA LEU A 94 -15.74 -10.66 10.20
C LEU A 94 -15.87 -11.73 9.11
N HIS A 95 -14.78 -12.04 8.40
CA HIS A 95 -14.83 -12.94 7.26
C HIS A 95 -15.22 -14.36 7.71
N PRO A 96 -16.06 -15.10 6.96
CA PRO A 96 -16.49 -16.44 7.34
C PRO A 96 -15.34 -17.43 7.55
N SER A 97 -14.20 -17.24 6.87
CA SER A 97 -13.00 -18.07 7.08
C SER A 97 -12.41 -17.97 8.50
N LEU A 98 -12.71 -16.91 9.25
CA LEU A 98 -12.26 -16.70 10.63
C LEU A 98 -13.36 -16.96 11.67
N ASN A 99 -14.56 -17.32 11.22
CA ASN A 99 -15.76 -17.38 12.05
C ASN A 99 -16.56 -18.67 11.81
N ASN A 100 -15.88 -19.80 11.57
CA ASN A 100 -16.50 -21.12 11.37
C ASN A 100 -17.60 -21.10 10.29
N GLY A 101 -17.35 -20.38 9.19
CA GLY A 101 -18.30 -20.23 8.09
C GLY A 101 -19.40 -19.18 8.32
N LYS A 102 -19.56 -18.64 9.54
CA LYS A 102 -20.54 -17.58 9.81
C LYS A 102 -20.05 -16.26 9.22
N ASN A 103 -20.80 -15.73 8.26
CA ASN A 103 -20.48 -14.44 7.66
C ASN A 103 -21.01 -13.31 8.56
N LEU A 104 -20.09 -12.57 9.21
CA LEU A 104 -20.44 -11.47 10.11
C LEU A 104 -20.37 -10.11 9.42
N ARG A 105 -20.08 -10.05 8.11
CA ARG A 105 -19.83 -8.78 7.39
C ARG A 105 -21.04 -7.86 7.31
N TRP A 106 -22.25 -8.34 7.61
CA TRP A 106 -23.47 -7.53 7.66
C TRP A 106 -23.38 -6.32 8.62
N ILE A 107 -22.48 -6.35 9.62
CA ILE A 107 -22.26 -5.23 10.56
C ILE A 107 -21.31 -4.16 10.00
N SER A 108 -20.48 -4.50 9.01
CA SER A 108 -19.53 -3.57 8.39
C SER A 108 -20.25 -2.60 7.45
N HIS A 109 -19.68 -1.41 7.21
CA HIS A 109 -20.29 -0.44 6.30
C HIS A 109 -20.45 -0.95 4.85
N HIS A 110 -19.45 -1.67 4.33
CA HIS A 110 -19.52 -2.24 2.98
C HIS A 110 -20.45 -3.44 2.89
N GLY A 111 -20.64 -4.20 3.98
CA GLY A 111 -21.46 -5.41 3.93
C GLY A 111 -20.79 -6.55 3.14
N LYS A 112 -21.52 -7.66 2.98
CA LYS A 112 -21.04 -8.83 2.24
C LYS A 112 -20.88 -8.53 0.75
N GLU A 113 -21.93 -8.00 0.13
CA GLU A 113 -22.05 -7.87 -1.33
C GLU A 113 -20.95 -6.99 -1.90
N THR A 114 -20.81 -5.76 -1.40
CA THR A 114 -19.74 -4.85 -1.84
C THR A 114 -18.36 -5.46 -1.59
N CYS A 115 -18.12 -6.11 -0.46
CA CYS A 115 -16.82 -6.73 -0.20
C CYS A 115 -16.48 -7.91 -1.12
N ASP A 116 -17.47 -8.69 -1.58
CA ASP A 116 -17.24 -9.83 -2.49
C ASP A 116 -16.90 -9.36 -3.92
N GLU A 117 -17.54 -8.27 -4.36
CA GLU A 117 -17.40 -7.72 -5.71
C GLU A 117 -16.26 -6.70 -5.84
N SER A 118 -15.82 -6.10 -4.74
CA SER A 118 -14.78 -5.07 -4.77
C SER A 118 -13.44 -5.62 -5.27
N ARG A 119 -12.94 -5.01 -6.35
CA ARG A 119 -11.58 -5.20 -6.85
C ARG A 119 -10.86 -3.85 -6.82
N CYS A 120 -9.66 -3.81 -6.25
CA CYS A 120 -8.87 -2.59 -6.24
C CYS A 120 -8.35 -2.29 -7.66
N THR A 121 -7.94 -1.04 -7.89
CA THR A 121 -7.39 -0.60 -9.18
C THR A 121 -6.21 -1.45 -9.66
N ALA A 122 -5.44 -2.03 -8.73
CA ALA A 122 -4.33 -2.92 -9.09
C ALA A 122 -4.75 -4.13 -9.93
N TYR A 123 -5.93 -4.71 -9.70
CA TYR A 123 -6.44 -5.83 -10.52
C TYR A 123 -6.69 -5.46 -11.98
N PHE A 124 -6.96 -4.18 -12.26
CA PHE A 124 -7.25 -3.72 -13.61
C PHE A 124 -6.02 -3.26 -14.38
N TYR A 125 -4.95 -2.87 -13.67
CA TYR A 125 -3.80 -2.20 -14.28
C TYR A 125 -2.48 -2.95 -14.10
N LEU A 126 -2.28 -3.67 -13.00
CA LEU A 126 -1.11 -4.53 -12.84
C LEU A 126 -1.35 -5.87 -13.55
N ARG A 127 -0.27 -6.48 -14.01
CA ARG A 127 -0.24 -7.88 -14.43
C ARG A 127 -0.04 -8.75 -13.20
N ASP A 128 -0.58 -9.97 -13.21
CA ASP A 128 -0.41 -10.92 -12.11
C ASP A 128 1.07 -11.15 -11.75
N ALA A 129 1.94 -11.24 -12.75
CA ALA A 129 3.37 -11.37 -12.54
C ALA A 129 3.99 -10.16 -11.80
N GLU A 130 3.49 -8.94 -12.01
CA GLU A 130 3.97 -7.73 -11.34
C GLU A 130 3.51 -7.71 -9.87
N ALA A 131 2.22 -7.99 -9.63
CA ALA A 131 1.68 -8.06 -8.28
C ALA A 131 2.32 -9.22 -7.49
N LEU A 132 2.57 -10.36 -8.12
CA LEU A 132 3.28 -11.48 -7.52
C LEU A 132 4.74 -11.15 -7.23
N LEU A 133 5.45 -10.44 -8.13
CA LEU A 133 6.80 -9.96 -7.85
C LEU A 133 6.80 -9.05 -6.61
N VAL A 134 5.87 -8.11 -6.50
CA VAL A 134 5.75 -7.25 -5.31
C VAL A 134 5.52 -8.11 -4.07
N ALA A 135 4.60 -9.07 -4.12
CA ALA A 135 4.28 -9.95 -3.01
C ALA A 135 5.45 -10.83 -2.54
N GLU A 136 6.28 -11.32 -3.47
CA GLU A 136 7.47 -12.14 -3.19
C GLU A 136 8.66 -11.33 -2.71
N THR A 137 8.72 -10.03 -3.04
CA THR A 137 9.87 -9.16 -2.77
C THR A 137 9.76 -8.47 -1.41
N VAL A 138 8.55 -8.19 -0.94
CA VAL A 138 8.33 -7.47 0.32
C VAL A 138 8.16 -8.41 1.52
N ASP A 139 8.72 -8.00 2.65
CA ASP A 139 8.79 -8.85 3.85
C ASP A 139 7.53 -8.81 4.73
N ASP A 140 6.61 -7.87 4.49
CA ASP A 140 5.44 -7.69 5.35
C ASP A 140 4.24 -7.02 4.66
N TRP A 141 3.10 -7.14 5.35
CA TRP A 141 1.79 -6.66 4.94
C TRP A 141 1.71 -5.14 4.75
N TYR A 142 2.51 -4.38 5.51
CA TYR A 142 2.47 -2.92 5.48
C TYR A 142 3.14 -2.42 4.20
N LEU A 143 4.36 -2.87 3.93
CA LEU A 143 5.04 -2.50 2.69
C LEU A 143 4.32 -3.09 1.47
N TYR A 144 3.84 -4.34 1.56
CA TYR A 144 3.06 -4.96 0.50
C TYR A 144 1.86 -4.11 0.08
N GLY A 145 1.01 -3.73 1.03
CA GLY A 145 -0.18 -2.95 0.72
C GLY A 145 0.16 -1.56 0.17
N LEU A 146 1.24 -0.93 0.65
CA LEU A 146 1.72 0.36 0.15
C LEU A 146 2.18 0.28 -1.30
N CYS A 147 2.86 -0.81 -1.68
CA CYS A 147 3.43 -0.98 -3.01
C CYS A 147 2.41 -1.50 -4.02
N VAL A 148 1.63 -2.54 -3.67
CA VAL A 148 0.68 -3.17 -4.60
C VAL A 148 -0.45 -2.22 -5.02
N THR A 149 -0.78 -1.24 -4.18
CA THR A 149 -1.80 -0.21 -4.49
C THR A 149 -1.25 1.01 -5.22
N ASP A 150 0.07 1.10 -5.39
CA ASP A 150 0.73 2.21 -6.07
C ASP A 150 1.16 1.81 -7.48
N LEU A 151 0.25 2.02 -8.42
CA LEU A 151 0.43 1.61 -9.82
C LEU A 151 1.62 2.30 -10.48
N ASP A 152 1.80 3.59 -10.20
CA ASP A 152 2.86 4.39 -10.82
C ASP A 152 4.22 3.91 -10.33
N LEU A 153 4.36 3.61 -9.04
CA LEU A 153 5.58 3.02 -8.49
C LEU A 153 5.97 1.72 -9.23
N VAL A 154 5.03 0.77 -9.36
CA VAL A 154 5.32 -0.53 -9.98
C VAL A 154 5.56 -0.40 -11.49
N LYS A 155 4.69 0.33 -12.19
CA LYS A 155 4.77 0.44 -13.66
C LYS A 155 5.97 1.25 -14.12
N GLU A 156 6.29 2.34 -13.44
CA GLU A 156 7.40 3.19 -13.86
C GLU A 156 8.76 2.54 -13.63
N PHE A 157 8.89 1.64 -12.64
CA PHE A 157 10.08 0.81 -12.54
C PHE A 157 10.37 0.08 -13.85
N PHE A 158 9.40 -0.68 -14.36
CA PHE A 158 9.57 -1.43 -15.61
C PHE A 158 9.72 -0.54 -16.84
N ASN A 159 9.00 0.58 -16.89
CA ASN A 159 9.12 1.54 -17.98
C ASN A 159 10.56 2.09 -18.06
N ILE A 160 11.09 2.58 -16.95
CA ILE A 160 12.43 3.19 -16.89
C ILE A 160 13.51 2.15 -17.16
N THR A 161 13.46 0.97 -16.53
CA THR A 161 14.46 -0.07 -16.78
C THR A 161 14.44 -0.54 -18.22
N SER A 162 13.25 -0.64 -18.84
CA SER A 162 13.13 -1.06 -20.24
C SER A 162 13.73 -0.03 -21.20
N VAL A 163 13.47 1.26 -20.95
CA VAL A 163 14.07 2.35 -21.73
C VAL A 163 15.60 2.36 -21.58
N MET A 164 16.10 2.23 -20.35
CA MET A 164 17.55 2.23 -20.09
C MET A 164 18.28 1.07 -20.76
N LEU A 165 17.69 -0.13 -20.72
CA LEU A 165 18.31 -1.34 -21.27
C LEU A 165 18.01 -1.54 -22.76
N SER A 166 17.14 -0.73 -23.36
CA SER A 166 16.59 -0.96 -24.70
C SER A 166 16.05 -2.40 -24.89
N ASP A 167 15.51 -2.98 -23.81
CA ASP A 167 14.92 -4.32 -23.78
C ASP A 167 13.56 -4.27 -23.05
N ASN A 168 12.69 -5.25 -23.31
CA ASN A 168 11.46 -5.42 -22.56
C ASN A 168 11.76 -6.10 -21.21
N VAL A 169 11.98 -5.28 -20.18
CA VAL A 169 12.10 -5.73 -18.79
C VAL A 169 10.71 -6.07 -18.28
N ASN A 170 10.54 -7.30 -17.79
CA ASN A 170 9.26 -7.77 -17.26
C ASN A 170 9.44 -8.45 -15.90
N ALA A 171 8.34 -8.61 -15.18
CA ALA A 171 8.35 -9.13 -13.82
C ALA A 171 8.87 -10.58 -13.74
N GLU A 172 8.64 -11.42 -14.74
CA GLU A 172 9.11 -12.81 -14.76
C GLU A 172 10.64 -12.88 -14.81
N LYS A 173 11.28 -12.06 -15.65
CA LYS A 173 12.73 -11.93 -15.72
C LYS A 173 13.30 -11.50 -14.36
N VAL A 174 12.70 -10.50 -13.72
CA VAL A 174 13.13 -10.02 -12.39
C VAL A 174 12.96 -11.12 -11.34
N ARG A 175 11.79 -11.76 -11.28
CA ARG A 175 11.48 -12.85 -10.32
C ARG A 175 12.47 -14.02 -10.42
N SER A 176 12.95 -14.32 -11.62
CA SER A 176 13.87 -15.43 -11.86
C SER A 176 15.30 -15.21 -11.35
N ARG A 177 15.65 -14.01 -10.88
CA ARG A 177 17.02 -13.65 -10.48
C ARG A 177 17.05 -12.93 -9.14
N GLU A 178 17.72 -13.53 -8.15
CA GLU A 178 17.74 -13.01 -6.77
C GLU A 178 18.34 -11.60 -6.68
N ASN A 179 19.44 -11.35 -7.37
CA ASN A 179 20.09 -10.03 -7.40
C ASN A 179 19.15 -8.93 -7.94
N LEU A 180 18.31 -9.23 -8.93
CA LEU A 180 17.34 -8.27 -9.45
C LEU A 180 16.17 -8.05 -8.48
N LYS A 181 15.70 -9.10 -7.81
CA LYS A 181 14.69 -8.98 -6.74
C LYS A 181 15.19 -8.13 -5.58
N GLU A 182 16.44 -8.29 -5.14
CA GLU A 182 17.05 -7.46 -4.09
C GLU A 182 17.10 -5.98 -4.47
N ILE A 183 17.40 -5.67 -5.74
CA ILE A 183 17.41 -4.28 -6.23
C ILE A 183 15.98 -3.73 -6.30
N PHE A 184 15.03 -4.53 -6.79
CA PHE A 184 13.61 -4.17 -6.78
C PHE A 184 13.08 -3.98 -5.34
N GLN A 185 13.55 -4.77 -4.38
CA GLN A 185 13.21 -4.61 -2.96
C GLN A 185 13.70 -3.26 -2.41
N GLN A 186 14.95 -2.89 -2.71
CA GLN A 186 15.51 -1.59 -2.31
C GLN A 186 14.69 -0.43 -2.89
N TYR A 187 14.23 -0.57 -4.14
CA TYR A 187 13.33 0.38 -4.76
C TYR A 187 11.96 0.47 -4.02
N LEU A 188 11.33 -0.67 -3.72
CA LEU A 188 10.04 -0.67 -3.01
C LEU A 188 10.16 -0.11 -1.58
N LEU A 189 11.27 -0.37 -0.89
CA LEU A 189 11.56 0.16 0.45
C LEU A 189 11.60 1.69 0.51
N LEU A 190 11.76 2.37 -0.63
CA LEU A 190 11.63 3.82 -0.69
C LEU A 190 10.26 4.29 -0.21
N LYS A 191 9.17 3.51 -0.39
CA LYS A 191 7.84 3.89 0.11
C LYS A 191 7.79 4.18 1.61
N GLU A 192 8.72 3.64 2.37
CA GLU A 192 8.83 3.86 3.81
C GLU A 192 10.02 4.75 4.18
N ARG A 193 11.15 4.63 3.47
CA ARG A 193 12.41 5.29 3.85
C ARG A 193 12.68 6.61 3.11
N TRP A 194 11.74 7.08 2.30
CA TRP A 194 11.94 8.27 1.47
C TRP A 194 11.98 9.57 2.29
N LYS A 195 13.18 10.14 2.42
CA LYS A 195 13.44 11.36 3.23
C LYS A 195 12.78 12.64 2.72
N PHE A 196 12.33 12.66 1.46
CA PHE A 196 11.64 13.82 0.88
C PHE A 196 10.11 13.72 1.01
N SER A 197 9.59 12.67 1.64
CA SER A 197 8.18 12.59 2.03
C SER A 197 7.95 13.40 3.30
N ARG A 198 7.39 14.61 3.16
CA ARG A 198 7.29 15.58 4.27
C ARG A 198 5.86 15.96 4.65
N ASN A 199 4.88 15.52 3.85
CA ASN A 199 3.50 15.90 4.04
C ASN A 199 2.71 14.77 4.70
N GLY A 200 2.57 14.85 6.02
CA GLY A 200 1.77 13.90 6.80
C GLY A 200 0.26 13.93 6.49
N ASN A 201 -0.20 14.90 5.68
CA ASN A 201 -1.57 14.99 5.17
C ASN A 201 -1.72 14.51 3.72
N ARG A 202 -0.74 13.75 3.21
CA ARG A 202 -0.73 13.21 1.87
C ARG A 202 -0.59 11.69 1.94
N PHE A 203 -1.33 10.98 1.09
CA PHE A 203 -1.17 9.54 0.91
C PHE A 203 -0.77 9.26 -0.54
N GLY A 204 0.51 8.92 -0.76
CA GLY A 204 1.06 8.76 -2.11
C GLY A 204 0.87 10.04 -2.93
N LYS A 205 0.24 9.94 -4.10
CA LYS A 205 -0.08 11.10 -4.96
C LYS A 205 -1.33 11.90 -4.57
N TYR A 206 -2.11 11.44 -3.59
CA TYR A 206 -3.41 12.02 -3.28
C TYR A 206 -3.34 13.04 -2.14
N VAL A 207 -3.97 14.20 -2.36
CA VAL A 207 -4.12 15.28 -1.37
C VAL A 207 -5.59 15.65 -1.26
N PHE A 208 -6.04 15.95 -0.04
CA PHE A 208 -7.40 16.44 0.21
C PHE A 208 -7.40 17.96 0.26
N LYS A 209 -8.23 18.60 -0.55
CA LYS A 209 -8.42 20.06 -0.48
C LYS A 209 -9.90 20.37 -0.67
N GLN A 210 -10.51 21.04 0.32
CA GLN A 210 -11.87 21.57 0.24
C GLN A 210 -12.89 20.52 -0.26
N GLN A 211 -12.93 19.35 0.38
CA GLN A 211 -13.82 18.23 0.04
C GLN A 211 -13.53 17.51 -1.30
N ASN A 212 -12.48 17.90 -2.02
CA ASN A 212 -12.08 17.26 -3.28
C ASN A 212 -10.77 16.48 -3.15
N TYR A 213 -10.71 15.36 -3.88
CA TYR A 213 -9.49 14.60 -4.10
C TYR A 213 -8.70 15.19 -5.26
N LEU A 214 -7.46 15.59 -4.98
CA LEU A 214 -6.55 16.11 -5.99
C LEU A 214 -5.32 15.20 -6.11
N ILE A 215 -4.79 15.14 -7.32
CA ILE A 215 -3.46 14.59 -7.57
C ILE A 215 -2.46 15.70 -7.33
N HIS A 216 -1.54 15.48 -6.39
CA HIS A 216 -0.42 16.38 -6.15
C HIS A 216 0.43 16.52 -7.41
N ARG A 217 0.95 17.72 -7.65
CA ARG A 217 1.92 17.99 -8.71
C ARG A 217 3.10 18.73 -8.09
N ILE A 218 4.29 18.24 -8.40
CA ILE A 218 5.54 18.89 -8.00
C ILE A 218 5.69 20.17 -8.84
N ASP A 219 5.88 21.30 -8.18
CA ASP A 219 6.08 22.60 -8.84
C ASP A 219 7.56 22.77 -9.23
N TYR A 220 7.96 22.14 -10.34
CA TYR A 220 9.33 22.24 -10.86
C TYR A 220 9.73 23.66 -11.24
N ALA A 221 8.77 24.52 -11.61
CA ALA A 221 9.05 25.91 -11.95
C ALA A 221 9.57 26.67 -10.73
N SER A 222 8.97 26.46 -9.55
CA SER A 222 9.48 27.00 -8.28
C SER A 222 10.89 26.53 -7.93
N LEU A 223 11.31 25.37 -8.44
CA LEU A 223 12.64 24.79 -8.25
C LEU A 223 13.65 25.22 -9.33
N SER A 224 13.24 26.05 -10.31
CA SER A 224 14.07 26.39 -11.48
C SER A 224 14.61 25.14 -12.20
N ALA A 225 13.73 24.16 -12.39
CA ALA A 225 14.03 22.88 -13.03
C ALA A 225 12.93 22.50 -14.04
N ASN A 226 13.28 21.63 -14.98
CA ASN A 226 12.29 20.94 -15.80
C ASN A 226 11.71 19.76 -15.03
N PRO A 227 10.52 19.26 -15.41
CA PRO A 227 9.99 18.02 -14.85
C PRO A 227 11.01 16.88 -14.95
N SER A 228 11.21 16.19 -13.83
CA SER A 228 12.12 15.04 -13.78
C SER A 228 11.56 13.87 -14.57
N ARG A 229 12.45 13.04 -15.15
CA ARG A 229 12.08 11.73 -15.71
C ARG A 229 11.48 10.80 -14.65
N PHE A 230 11.76 11.06 -13.37
CA PHE A 230 11.23 10.29 -12.24
C PHE A 230 9.95 10.89 -11.63
N ASP A 231 9.30 11.87 -12.29
CA ASP A 231 8.16 12.61 -11.72
C ASP A 231 7.06 11.72 -11.11
N LYS A 232 6.65 10.69 -11.84
CA LYS A 232 5.63 9.75 -11.36
C LYS A 232 6.09 8.97 -10.12
N ILE A 233 7.36 8.57 -10.07
CA ILE A 233 7.95 7.91 -8.89
C ILE A 233 7.99 8.89 -7.72
N PHE A 234 8.44 10.12 -7.93
CA PHE A 234 8.44 11.15 -6.89
C PHE A 234 7.03 11.43 -6.35
N ASN A 235 6.01 11.48 -7.22
CA ASN A 235 4.63 11.62 -6.78
C ASN A 235 4.13 10.43 -5.96
N SER A 236 4.54 9.21 -6.32
CA SER A 236 4.23 7.95 -5.61
C SER A 236 4.88 7.90 -4.23
N LEU A 237 6.12 8.38 -4.13
CA LEU A 237 6.89 8.49 -2.89
C LEU A 237 6.47 9.67 -2.00
N GLY A 238 5.53 10.50 -2.46
CA GLY A 238 5.05 11.65 -1.69
C GLY A 238 6.05 12.82 -1.60
N SER A 239 6.98 12.92 -2.57
CA SER A 239 8.06 13.91 -2.56
C SER A 239 7.57 15.36 -2.44
N GLU A 240 8.26 16.13 -1.61
CA GLU A 240 8.22 17.59 -1.55
C GLU A 240 9.64 18.17 -1.42
N PHE A 241 10.07 18.90 -2.45
CA PHE A 241 11.40 19.49 -2.54
C PHE A 241 11.36 20.98 -2.18
N LYS A 242 12.30 21.43 -1.35
CA LYS A 242 12.44 22.85 -0.95
C LYS A 242 13.23 23.66 -1.96
N ASN A 243 14.12 23.01 -2.70
CA ASN A 243 15.04 23.65 -3.62
C ASN A 243 15.56 22.64 -4.65
N LYS A 244 16.25 23.15 -5.67
CA LYS A 244 16.83 22.34 -6.74
C LYS A 244 17.84 21.30 -6.26
N SER A 245 18.58 21.57 -5.17
CA SER A 245 19.57 20.64 -4.65
C SER A 245 18.92 19.36 -4.12
N GLU A 246 17.79 19.46 -3.44
CA GLU A 246 17.04 18.30 -2.96
C GLU A 246 16.44 17.48 -4.11
N LEU A 247 16.00 18.14 -5.19
CA LEU A 247 15.55 17.46 -6.40
C LEU A 247 16.69 16.64 -7.02
N ILE A 248 17.86 17.25 -7.21
CA ILE A 248 19.04 16.57 -7.78
C ILE A 248 19.43 15.38 -6.89
N GLU A 249 19.49 15.57 -5.58
CA GLU A 249 19.82 14.49 -4.63
C GLU A 249 18.80 13.34 -4.73
N ALA A 250 17.51 13.65 -4.91
CA ALA A 250 16.48 12.63 -5.11
C ALA A 250 16.62 11.88 -6.43
N GLU A 251 17.00 12.58 -7.50
CA GLU A 251 17.30 11.97 -8.80
C GLU A 251 18.49 11.03 -8.70
N GLU A 252 19.59 11.47 -8.07
CA GLU A 252 20.79 10.65 -7.86
C GLU A 252 20.51 9.35 -7.10
N LEU A 253 19.64 9.38 -6.07
CA LEU A 253 19.25 8.18 -5.33
C LEU A 253 18.52 7.16 -6.22
N LEU A 254 17.62 7.62 -7.09
CA LEU A 254 16.94 6.72 -8.03
C LEU A 254 17.87 6.25 -9.14
N GLU A 255 18.72 7.14 -9.66
CA GLU A 255 19.72 6.80 -10.68
C GLU A 255 20.66 5.69 -10.20
N GLN A 256 21.13 5.73 -8.95
CA GLN A 256 21.97 4.68 -8.39
C GLN A 256 21.25 3.32 -8.38
N ILE A 257 19.96 3.28 -8.02
CA ILE A 257 19.17 2.04 -8.02
C ILE A 257 19.02 1.51 -9.45
N PHE A 258 18.63 2.37 -10.40
CA PHE A 258 18.40 1.96 -11.78
C PHE A 258 19.70 1.59 -12.52
N GLN A 259 20.80 2.28 -12.24
CA GLN A 259 22.11 1.95 -12.77
C GLN A 259 22.57 0.58 -12.25
N ARG A 260 22.44 0.34 -10.94
CA ARG A 260 22.73 -0.97 -10.35
C ARG A 260 21.85 -2.07 -10.96
N PHE A 261 20.57 -1.80 -11.23
CA PHE A 261 19.69 -2.73 -11.92
C PHE A 261 20.24 -3.05 -13.33
N ALA A 262 20.59 -2.02 -14.11
CA ALA A 262 21.08 -2.19 -15.46
C ALA A 262 22.40 -2.97 -15.55
N GLU A 263 23.31 -2.78 -14.60
CA GLU A 263 24.57 -3.53 -14.50
C GLU A 263 24.38 -5.02 -14.16
N ASN A 264 23.22 -5.37 -13.60
CA ASN A 264 22.89 -6.70 -13.10
C ASN A 264 21.86 -7.45 -13.98
N PHE A 265 21.34 -6.80 -15.02
CA PHE A 265 20.33 -7.32 -15.93
C PHE A 265 20.96 -8.01 -17.14
#